data_AF-A0A855UJQ5-F1
#
_entry.id   AF-A0A855UJQ5-F1
#
_cell.length_a   1.000
_cell.length_b   1.000
_cell.length_c   1.000
_cell.angle_alpha   90.00
_cell.angle_beta   90.00
_cell.angle_gamma   90.00
#
_symmetry.space_group_name_H-M   'P 1'
#
loop_
_entity.id
_entity.type
_entity.pdbx_description
1 polymer ?
#
loop_
_entity_poly.entity_id
_entity_poly.type
_entity_poly.pdbx_seq_one_letter_code
_entity_poly.pdbx_strand_id
1 'polypeptide(L)'
;MKRKSLKSFIYVSALLVFLSGFVGVSLFVKSEVVEATTIGDDYPVKWKNLPLGGAIDDWRMYTRYCTSFVAYRLSTANNFELPSGFGNADRWGTEAMARGYKVDKNPKVGSVAWWTSTHVAWVAEVSGDNVKVEEYNYGFDGKYNTRWINKNSANGYIHFKDMPQTPVGWYNNGHYDYYYYADGTKAIGLTWVGTKRYNFDKNGAMYKNAWTNSDKYSYYSTSDGSLAVGLTWVGTKRYNFDKNGAMYKNAWTNSDKYSYYSTSDGSLAVGHQQIGENKYIFDKNGALYKNMWVDLDGNRYYSKEDGALAIGEQIIDGITYMFDESGKLVNN
;
A
#
# COMPACT_ATOMS: atom_id res chain seq x y z
N MET A 1 -64.54 -32.52 25.31
CA MET A 1 -64.01 -33.74 24.64
C MET A 1 -64.64 -33.80 23.24
N LYS A 2 -63.98 -33.88 22.09
CA LYS A 2 -62.61 -34.26 21.71
C LYS A 2 -62.24 -33.54 20.40
N ARG A 3 -60.98 -33.06 20.38
CA ARG A 3 -59.98 -33.00 19.29
C ARG A 3 -60.30 -32.24 17.98
N LYS A 4 -59.64 -31.07 17.89
CA LYS A 4 -59.27 -30.32 16.70
C LYS A 4 -58.52 -31.21 15.68
N SER A 5 -58.87 -31.09 14.40
CA SER A 5 -58.13 -31.68 13.28
C SER A 5 -56.85 -30.88 13.02
N LEU A 6 -55.70 -31.55 13.11
CA LEU A 6 -54.42 -31.06 12.61
C LEU A 6 -54.45 -31.11 11.08
N LYS A 7 -54.41 -29.95 10.40
CA LYS A 7 -54.01 -29.89 8.99
C LYS A 7 -52.50 -29.73 8.96
N SER A 8 -51.82 -30.81 8.58
CA SER A 8 -50.40 -30.83 8.25
C SER A 8 -50.20 -30.02 6.96
N PHE A 9 -49.47 -28.91 7.05
CA PHE A 9 -48.89 -28.26 5.88
C PHE A 9 -47.44 -28.70 5.78
N ILE A 10 -47.18 -29.53 4.77
CA ILE A 10 -45.86 -29.92 4.30
C ILE A 10 -45.22 -28.66 3.72
N TYR A 11 -44.23 -28.09 4.42
CA TYR A 11 -43.30 -27.18 3.77
C TYR A 11 -42.29 -28.05 2.99
N VAL A 12 -42.46 -28.08 1.67
CA VAL A 12 -41.43 -28.55 0.75
C VAL A 12 -40.26 -27.58 0.89
N SER A 13 -39.18 -28.03 1.51
CA SER A 13 -37.90 -27.36 1.51
C SER A 13 -37.40 -27.30 0.06
N ALA A 14 -37.62 -26.16 -0.59
CA ALA A 14 -36.91 -25.79 -1.81
C ALA A 14 -35.44 -25.58 -1.43
N LEU A 15 -34.64 -26.64 -1.61
CA LEU A 15 -33.19 -26.59 -1.57
C LEU A 15 -32.73 -25.76 -2.78
N LEU A 16 -32.62 -24.44 -2.60
CA LEU A 16 -31.88 -23.59 -3.51
C LEU A 16 -30.39 -23.93 -3.35
N VAL A 17 -29.92 -24.87 -4.18
CA VAL A 17 -28.50 -25.04 -4.45
C VAL A 17 -28.06 -23.77 -5.16
N PHE A 18 -27.57 -22.79 -4.40
CA PHE A 18 -26.71 -21.75 -4.98
C PHE A 18 -25.42 -22.45 -5.40
N LEU A 19 -25.40 -22.89 -6.66
CA LEU A 19 -24.19 -23.19 -7.37
C LEU A 19 -23.43 -21.85 -7.43
N SER A 20 -22.53 -21.64 -6.49
CA SER A 20 -21.60 -20.51 -6.53
C SER A 20 -20.66 -20.76 -7.70
N GLY A 21 -21.10 -20.36 -8.89
CA GLY A 21 -20.24 -20.13 -10.03
C GLY A 21 -19.29 -19.01 -9.65
N PHE A 22 -18.15 -19.39 -9.07
CA PHE A 22 -16.97 -18.57 -9.01
C PHE A 22 -16.56 -18.30 -10.46
N VAL A 23 -17.12 -17.25 -11.07
CA VAL A 23 -16.46 -16.62 -12.20
C VAL A 23 -15.27 -15.92 -11.58
N GLY A 24 -14.18 -16.67 -11.44
CA GLY A 24 -12.87 -16.12 -11.19
C GLY A 24 -12.58 -15.18 -12.35
N VAL A 25 -12.88 -13.91 -12.17
CA VAL A 25 -12.20 -12.87 -12.94
C VAL A 25 -10.77 -12.94 -12.44
N SER A 26 -9.98 -13.76 -13.13
CA SER A 26 -8.53 -13.73 -13.02
C SER A 26 -8.12 -12.37 -13.55
N LEU A 27 -8.10 -11.38 -12.65
CA LEU A 27 -7.38 -10.15 -12.87
C LEU A 27 -5.92 -10.57 -12.97
N PHE A 28 -5.46 -10.81 -14.19
CA PHE A 28 -4.05 -10.78 -14.51
C PHE A 28 -3.56 -9.38 -14.14
N VAL A 29 -3.08 -9.22 -12.91
CA VAL A 29 -2.10 -8.18 -12.64
C VAL A 29 -0.88 -8.64 -13.42
N LYS A 30 -0.78 -8.16 -14.66
CA LYS A 30 0.50 -8.11 -15.34
C LYS A 30 1.37 -7.27 -14.40
N SER A 31 2.25 -7.91 -13.64
CA SER A 31 3.28 -7.16 -12.95
C SER A 31 4.08 -6.51 -14.06
N GLU A 32 3.81 -5.25 -14.34
CA GLU A 32 4.75 -4.45 -15.09
C GLU A 32 5.97 -4.35 -14.19
N VAL A 33 6.95 -5.20 -14.48
CA VAL A 33 8.31 -5.05 -14.01
C VAL A 33 8.76 -3.75 -14.64
N VAL A 34 8.63 -2.65 -13.90
CA VAL A 34 9.21 -1.40 -14.36
C VAL A 34 10.68 -1.48 -14.02
N GLU A 35 11.46 -1.78 -15.07
CA GLU A 35 12.91 -1.81 -15.08
C GLU A 35 13.43 -0.46 -14.59
N ALA A 36 14.29 -0.44 -13.57
CA ALA A 36 15.21 0.66 -13.42
C ALA A 36 16.13 0.64 -14.65
N THR A 37 16.04 1.71 -15.44
CA THR A 37 16.27 1.73 -16.88
C THR A 37 17.74 1.55 -17.26
N THR A 38 18.01 0.54 -18.09
CA THR A 38 19.19 0.53 -18.96
C THR A 38 19.27 1.87 -19.69
N ILE A 39 20.36 2.62 -19.50
CA ILE A 39 20.55 3.93 -20.13
C ILE A 39 20.81 3.72 -21.63
N GLY A 40 21.45 2.61 -22.00
CA GLY A 40 21.75 2.30 -23.39
C GLY A 40 23.05 2.91 -23.88
N ASP A 41 23.34 2.76 -25.17
CA ASP A 41 24.57 3.26 -25.77
C ASP A 41 24.51 4.78 -26.05
N ASP A 42 24.81 5.56 -25.01
CA ASP A 42 24.99 7.02 -25.04
C ASP A 42 26.46 7.45 -25.03
N TYR A 43 27.39 6.50 -25.23
CA TYR A 43 28.82 6.80 -25.24
C TYR A 43 29.12 7.89 -26.30
N PRO A 44 29.94 8.91 -25.99
CA PRO A 44 30.02 10.11 -26.81
C PRO A 44 30.34 9.81 -28.28
N VAL A 45 29.56 10.39 -29.20
CA VAL A 45 29.70 10.18 -30.65
C VAL A 45 31.13 10.48 -31.14
N LYS A 46 31.81 11.45 -30.51
CA LYS A 46 33.23 11.78 -30.77
C LYS A 46 34.20 10.60 -30.58
N TRP A 47 33.82 9.60 -29.79
CA TRP A 47 34.64 8.42 -29.47
C TRP A 47 34.02 7.11 -29.97
N LYS A 48 32.69 7.00 -29.94
CA LYS A 48 31.92 5.81 -30.33
C LYS A 48 32.19 5.33 -31.76
N ASN A 49 32.42 6.25 -32.69
CA ASN A 49 32.61 5.97 -34.11
C ASN A 49 34.09 5.81 -34.53
N LEU A 50 35.03 5.94 -33.61
CA LEU A 50 36.45 5.73 -33.90
C LEU A 50 36.77 4.22 -33.92
N PRO A 51 37.90 3.80 -34.53
CA PRO A 51 38.45 2.46 -34.31
C PRO A 51 38.59 2.15 -32.80
N LEU A 52 38.61 0.87 -32.43
CA LEU A 52 38.87 0.47 -31.04
C LEU A 52 40.22 1.05 -30.58
N GLY A 53 40.21 1.84 -29.50
CA GLY A 53 41.39 2.58 -29.03
C GLY A 53 41.86 3.72 -29.93
N GLY A 54 41.02 4.20 -30.84
CA GLY A 54 41.37 5.24 -31.82
C GLY A 54 41.61 6.64 -31.22
N ALA A 55 41.32 6.84 -29.94
CA ALA A 55 41.67 8.05 -29.20
C ALA A 55 41.91 7.73 -27.72
N ILE A 56 42.41 8.74 -27.00
CA ILE A 56 42.50 8.75 -25.54
C ILE A 56 41.43 9.73 -25.05
N ASP A 57 40.60 9.29 -24.09
CA ASP A 57 39.51 10.09 -23.52
C ASP A 57 39.96 11.04 -22.40
N ASP A 58 38.98 11.71 -21.80
CA ASP A 58 39.19 12.71 -20.75
C ASP A 58 39.75 12.08 -19.44
N TRP A 59 39.58 10.77 -19.24
CA TRP A 59 40.14 9.99 -18.12
C TRP A 59 41.47 9.30 -18.47
N ARG A 60 42.06 9.65 -19.61
CA ARG A 60 43.32 9.09 -20.15
C ARG A 60 43.24 7.61 -20.48
N MET A 61 42.06 7.13 -20.87
CA MET A 61 41.81 5.75 -21.25
C MET A 61 41.61 5.64 -22.76
N TYR A 62 42.03 4.53 -23.34
CA TYR A 62 41.76 4.26 -24.75
C TYR A 62 40.25 4.13 -24.97
N THR A 63 39.74 4.86 -25.95
CA THR A 63 38.31 4.91 -26.23
C THR A 63 37.76 3.56 -26.66
N ARG A 64 36.47 3.34 -26.38
CA ARG A 64 35.73 2.10 -26.67
C ARG A 64 36.18 0.87 -25.89
N TYR A 65 37.15 0.98 -24.98
CA TYR A 65 37.42 -0.06 -23.98
C TYR A 65 36.44 0.04 -22.80
N CYS A 66 36.31 -1.06 -22.04
CA CYS A 66 35.44 -1.14 -20.87
C CYS A 66 35.77 -0.08 -19.81
N THR A 67 37.04 0.18 -19.57
CA THR A 67 37.53 1.18 -18.60
C THR A 67 37.07 2.59 -18.97
N SER A 68 37.24 2.98 -20.24
CA SER A 68 36.80 4.27 -20.77
C SER A 68 35.28 4.45 -20.66
N PHE A 69 34.50 3.44 -21.04
CA PHE A 69 33.05 3.50 -20.92
C PHE A 69 32.58 3.60 -19.45
N VAL A 70 33.16 2.82 -18.55
CA VAL A 70 32.80 2.86 -17.13
C VAL A 70 33.19 4.19 -16.49
N ALA A 71 34.35 4.76 -16.84
CA ALA A 71 34.75 6.10 -16.38
C ALA A 71 33.75 7.18 -16.85
N TYR A 72 33.34 7.11 -18.12
CA TYR A 72 32.28 7.96 -18.66
C TYR A 72 30.96 7.80 -17.90
N ARG A 73 30.50 6.56 -17.66
CA ARG A 73 29.28 6.27 -16.90
C ARG A 73 29.32 6.82 -15.47
N LEU A 74 30.45 6.66 -14.79
CA LEU A 74 30.61 7.21 -13.44
C LEU A 74 30.48 8.74 -13.45
N SER A 75 31.06 9.41 -14.45
CA SER A 75 30.94 10.87 -14.59
C SER A 75 29.50 11.30 -14.87
N THR A 76 28.85 10.70 -15.88
CA THR A 76 27.54 11.19 -16.35
C THR A 76 26.35 10.69 -15.55
N ALA A 77 26.35 9.44 -15.09
CA ALA A 77 25.24 8.85 -14.35
C ALA A 77 25.40 9.00 -12.84
N ASN A 78 26.60 8.73 -12.31
CA ASN A 78 26.83 8.78 -10.86
C ASN A 78 27.24 10.18 -10.38
N ASN A 79 27.51 11.12 -11.30
CA ASN A 79 28.10 12.41 -10.99
C ASN A 79 29.37 12.23 -10.14
N PHE A 80 30.27 11.35 -10.61
CA PHE A 80 31.52 10.98 -9.97
C PHE A 80 32.67 10.97 -10.98
N GLU A 81 33.67 11.82 -10.76
CA GLU A 81 34.87 11.83 -11.59
C GLU A 81 35.89 10.82 -11.09
N LEU A 82 36.23 9.84 -11.95
CA LEU A 82 37.20 8.81 -11.61
C LEU A 82 38.61 9.41 -11.51
N PRO A 83 39.32 9.26 -10.38
CA PRO A 83 40.69 9.72 -10.26
C PRO A 83 41.63 8.97 -11.21
N SER A 84 42.69 9.64 -11.68
CA SER A 84 43.69 8.99 -12.54
C SER A 84 44.43 7.83 -11.83
N GLY A 85 45.05 6.94 -12.61
CA GLY A 85 45.97 5.91 -12.11
C GLY A 85 45.34 4.56 -11.74
N PHE A 86 44.10 4.29 -12.17
CA PHE A 86 43.48 2.96 -12.01
C PHE A 86 44.01 1.92 -13.03
N GLY A 87 44.58 2.36 -14.15
CA GLY A 87 45.20 1.49 -15.14
C GLY A 87 44.20 0.50 -15.78
N ASN A 88 44.68 -0.73 -16.01
CA ASN A 88 43.89 -1.79 -16.63
C ASN A 88 42.78 -2.31 -15.72
N ALA A 89 41.68 -2.77 -16.32
CA ALA A 89 40.48 -3.20 -15.62
C ALA A 89 40.73 -4.25 -14.52
N ASP A 90 41.67 -5.19 -14.71
CA ASP A 90 42.01 -6.23 -13.73
C ASP A 90 42.51 -5.67 -12.40
N ARG A 91 43.05 -4.46 -12.39
CA ARG A 91 43.59 -3.82 -11.17
C ARG A 91 42.58 -2.96 -10.44
N TRP A 92 41.44 -2.63 -11.06
CA TRP A 92 40.55 -1.58 -10.54
C TRP A 92 40.05 -1.87 -9.12
N GLY A 93 39.68 -3.12 -8.81
CA GLY A 93 39.25 -3.48 -7.46
C GLY A 93 40.36 -3.30 -6.42
N THR A 94 41.58 -3.77 -6.73
CA THR A 94 42.74 -3.61 -5.84
C THR A 94 43.11 -2.15 -5.62
N GLU A 95 43.15 -1.35 -6.70
CA GLU A 95 43.41 0.10 -6.62
C GLU A 95 42.31 0.85 -5.86
N ALA A 96 41.05 0.45 -6.04
CA ALA A 96 39.93 1.02 -5.31
C ALA A 96 40.06 0.77 -3.80
N MET A 97 40.35 -0.48 -3.41
CA MET A 97 40.59 -0.84 -2.01
C MET A 97 41.78 -0.09 -1.41
N ALA A 98 42.90 0.01 -2.15
CA ALA A 98 44.08 0.75 -1.72
C ALA A 98 43.80 2.26 -1.49
N ARG A 99 42.80 2.81 -2.17
CA ARG A 99 42.34 4.19 -2.05
C ARG A 99 41.15 4.36 -1.09
N GLY A 100 40.77 3.30 -0.37
CA GLY A 100 39.73 3.33 0.67
C GLY A 100 38.30 3.18 0.16
N TYR A 101 38.09 2.90 -1.12
CA TYR A 101 36.75 2.58 -1.63
C TYR A 101 36.35 1.17 -1.20
N LYS A 102 35.06 0.99 -0.89
CA LYS A 102 34.51 -0.32 -0.56
C LYS A 102 34.47 -1.19 -1.82
N VAL A 103 34.95 -2.42 -1.69
CA VAL A 103 34.78 -3.48 -2.68
C VAL A 103 34.22 -4.71 -1.99
N ASP A 104 33.03 -5.16 -2.38
CA ASP A 104 32.40 -6.33 -1.78
C ASP A 104 31.57 -7.14 -2.80
N LYS A 105 30.72 -8.07 -2.33
CA LYS A 105 29.83 -8.91 -3.16
C LYS A 105 28.38 -8.41 -3.20
N ASN A 106 28.13 -7.19 -2.76
CA ASN A 106 26.79 -6.59 -2.64
C ASN A 106 26.62 -5.53 -3.74
N PRO A 107 26.19 -5.93 -4.96
CA PRO A 107 25.99 -4.99 -6.05
C PRO A 107 24.96 -3.92 -5.67
N LYS A 108 25.20 -2.70 -6.14
CA LYS A 108 24.21 -1.61 -6.16
C LYS A 108 24.19 -0.96 -7.53
N VAL A 109 23.06 -0.40 -7.94
CA VAL A 109 23.02 0.42 -9.17
C VAL A 109 24.04 1.55 -9.06
N GLY A 110 24.80 1.75 -10.13
CA GLY A 110 25.92 2.69 -10.15
C GLY A 110 27.25 2.11 -9.67
N SER A 111 27.28 0.99 -8.97
CA SER A 111 28.55 0.32 -8.63
C SER A 111 29.23 -0.25 -9.88
N VAL A 112 30.52 -0.57 -9.79
CA VAL A 112 31.28 -1.16 -10.90
C VAL A 112 31.52 -2.63 -10.63
N ALA A 113 30.94 -3.51 -11.45
CA ALA A 113 31.29 -4.93 -11.47
C ALA A 113 32.71 -5.09 -11.99
N TRP A 114 33.55 -5.81 -11.25
CA TRP A 114 34.97 -5.97 -11.55
C TRP A 114 35.38 -7.44 -11.64
N TRP A 115 36.17 -7.75 -12.67
CA TRP A 115 36.76 -9.06 -12.89
C TRP A 115 38.29 -8.96 -13.00
N THR A 116 38.99 -9.87 -12.33
CA THR A 116 40.45 -10.00 -12.45
C THR A 116 40.89 -10.53 -13.82
N SER A 117 39.97 -11.03 -14.64
CA SER A 117 40.20 -11.39 -16.04
C SER A 117 40.24 -10.19 -17.00
N THR A 118 40.59 -9.00 -16.48
CA THR A 118 40.68 -7.72 -17.21
C THR A 118 39.34 -7.24 -17.78
N HIS A 119 38.31 -7.14 -16.94
CA HIS A 119 37.06 -6.49 -17.35
C HIS A 119 36.38 -5.71 -16.22
N VAL A 120 35.68 -4.63 -16.59
CA VAL A 120 34.82 -3.86 -15.70
C VAL A 120 33.52 -3.51 -16.43
N ALA A 121 32.42 -3.44 -15.69
CA ALA A 121 31.13 -3.06 -16.22
C ALA A 121 30.35 -2.22 -15.21
N TRP A 122 29.51 -1.32 -15.68
CA TRP A 122 28.67 -0.49 -14.84
C TRP A 122 27.39 -1.24 -14.47
N VAL A 123 27.00 -1.25 -13.19
CA VAL A 123 25.80 -1.95 -12.73
C VAL A 123 24.57 -1.07 -12.97
N ALA A 124 23.73 -1.49 -13.93
CA ALA A 124 22.50 -0.79 -14.30
C ALA A 124 21.29 -1.21 -13.45
N GLU A 125 21.22 -2.48 -13.07
CA GLU A 125 20.09 -3.01 -12.30
C GLU A 125 20.55 -4.11 -11.35
N VAL A 126 19.89 -4.23 -10.20
CA VAL A 126 20.09 -5.31 -9.23
C VAL A 126 18.73 -5.91 -8.88
N SER A 127 18.56 -7.20 -9.14
CA SER A 127 17.33 -7.96 -8.85
C SER A 127 17.69 -9.27 -8.15
N GLY A 128 17.59 -9.27 -6.82
CA GLY A 128 18.05 -10.37 -5.99
C GLY A 128 19.53 -10.69 -6.22
N ASP A 129 19.82 -11.91 -6.70
CA ASP A 129 21.18 -12.36 -7.02
C ASP A 129 21.60 -12.07 -8.47
N ASN A 130 20.72 -11.48 -9.28
CA ASN A 130 21.01 -11.14 -10.67
C ASN A 130 21.34 -9.65 -10.79
N VAL A 131 22.31 -9.34 -11.64
CA VAL A 131 22.81 -7.99 -11.87
C VAL A 131 22.83 -7.71 -13.37
N LYS A 132 22.14 -6.67 -13.82
CA LYS A 132 22.21 -6.20 -15.19
C LYS A 132 23.39 -5.26 -15.30
N VAL A 133 24.34 -5.57 -16.19
CA VAL A 133 25.52 -4.73 -16.43
C VAL A 133 25.46 -4.08 -17.80
N GLU A 134 25.94 -2.85 -17.88
CA GLU A 134 26.26 -2.15 -19.13
C GLU A 134 27.77 -2.10 -19.29
N GLU A 135 28.24 -2.43 -20.48
CA GLU A 135 29.67 -2.61 -20.73
C GLU A 135 30.03 -2.29 -22.18
N TYR A 136 31.31 -2.00 -22.39
CA TYR A 136 31.91 -1.91 -23.71
C TYR A 136 32.97 -2.99 -23.88
N ASN A 137 33.17 -3.41 -25.12
CA ASN A 137 34.28 -4.30 -25.52
C ASN A 137 34.29 -5.67 -24.82
N TYR A 138 33.14 -6.14 -24.33
CA TYR A 138 33.04 -7.47 -23.72
C TYR A 138 33.43 -8.58 -24.71
N GLY A 139 33.05 -8.43 -25.99
CA GLY A 139 33.41 -9.34 -27.08
C GLY A 139 34.67 -8.95 -27.86
N PHE A 140 35.51 -8.05 -27.32
CA PHE A 140 36.72 -7.53 -27.98
C PHE A 140 36.48 -6.79 -29.32
N ASP A 141 35.27 -6.30 -29.56
CA ASP A 141 34.85 -5.61 -30.80
C ASP A 141 34.62 -4.09 -30.61
N GLY A 142 34.88 -3.59 -29.39
CA GLY A 142 34.70 -2.20 -28.98
C GLY A 142 33.23 -1.74 -28.98
N LYS A 143 32.26 -2.64 -28.90
CA LYS A 143 30.84 -2.29 -28.93
C LYS A 143 30.23 -2.30 -27.54
N TYR A 144 29.14 -1.54 -27.42
CA TYR A 144 28.24 -1.58 -26.27
C TYR A 144 27.55 -2.94 -26.18
N ASN A 145 27.38 -3.43 -24.96
CA ASN A 145 26.62 -4.62 -24.65
C ASN A 145 25.88 -4.46 -23.31
N THR A 146 24.82 -5.25 -23.14
CA THR A 146 24.17 -5.46 -21.85
C THR A 146 23.93 -6.93 -21.62
N ARG A 147 24.03 -7.37 -20.36
CA ARG A 147 23.66 -8.74 -19.98
C ARG A 147 23.34 -8.82 -18.50
N TRP A 148 22.54 -9.84 -18.16
CA TRP A 148 22.38 -10.28 -16.80
C TRP A 148 23.52 -11.21 -16.41
N ILE A 149 24.07 -10.98 -15.22
CA ILE A 149 25.06 -11.85 -14.59
C ILE A 149 24.55 -12.27 -13.21
N ASN A 150 24.96 -13.44 -12.73
CA ASN A 150 24.84 -13.72 -11.31
C ASN A 150 25.85 -12.86 -10.55
N LYS A 151 25.47 -12.32 -9.38
CA LYS A 151 26.32 -11.42 -8.59
C LYS A 151 27.67 -12.03 -8.22
N ASN A 152 27.71 -13.36 -8.09
CA ASN A 152 28.93 -14.07 -7.71
C ASN A 152 29.91 -14.26 -8.88
N SER A 153 29.49 -13.98 -10.11
CA SER A 153 30.35 -14.08 -11.30
C SER A 153 31.42 -12.99 -11.37
N ALA A 154 31.17 -11.81 -10.80
CA ALA A 154 32.16 -10.74 -10.65
C ALA A 154 33.07 -11.01 -9.45
N ASN A 155 34.36 -10.66 -9.51
CA ASN A 155 35.26 -10.78 -8.37
C ASN A 155 34.85 -9.85 -7.22
N GLY A 156 34.32 -8.67 -7.54
CA GLY A 156 33.69 -7.76 -6.59
C GLY A 156 32.97 -6.60 -7.27
N TYR A 157 32.30 -5.79 -6.46
CA TYR A 157 31.61 -4.57 -6.85
C TYR A 157 32.28 -3.38 -6.19
N ILE A 158 32.76 -2.43 -6.99
CA ILE A 158 33.45 -1.24 -6.52
C ILE A 158 32.44 -0.12 -6.30
N HIS A 159 32.40 0.40 -5.07
CA HIS A 159 31.46 1.45 -4.65
C HIS A 159 32.14 2.82 -4.63
N PHE A 160 32.35 3.40 -5.81
CA PHE A 160 32.90 4.75 -5.93
C PHE A 160 31.92 5.82 -5.41
N LYS A 161 30.70 5.78 -5.94
CA LYS A 161 29.55 6.59 -5.54
C LYS A 161 28.30 5.91 -6.11
N ASP A 162 27.73 4.98 -5.37
CA ASP A 162 26.54 4.26 -5.82
C ASP A 162 25.40 5.24 -6.12
N MET A 163 24.55 4.89 -7.08
CA MET A 163 23.34 5.65 -7.29
C MET A 163 22.33 5.36 -6.17
N PRO A 164 21.55 6.36 -5.74
CA PRO A 164 20.45 6.11 -4.81
C PRO A 164 19.56 5.03 -5.42
N GLN A 165 19.48 3.87 -4.74
CA GLN A 165 18.43 2.91 -5.01
C GLN A 165 17.14 3.64 -4.68
N THR A 166 16.30 3.94 -5.65
CA THR A 166 14.92 4.25 -5.33
C THR A 166 14.39 3.02 -4.61
N PRO A 167 14.00 3.12 -3.31
CA PRO A 167 13.44 1.97 -2.63
C PRO A 167 12.30 1.43 -3.47
N VAL A 168 12.09 0.12 -3.54
CA VAL A 168 10.88 -0.46 -4.12
C VAL A 168 10.09 -1.08 -2.97
N GLY A 169 8.82 -0.73 -2.86
CA GLY A 169 7.97 -1.10 -1.75
C GLY A 169 8.09 -0.14 -0.57
N TRP A 170 7.94 -0.68 0.64
CA TRP A 170 7.93 0.10 1.88
C TRP A 170 9.32 0.63 2.24
N TYR A 171 9.39 1.92 2.56
CA TYR A 171 10.60 2.59 2.99
C TYR A 171 10.31 3.50 4.18
N ASN A 172 11.08 3.35 5.26
CA ASN A 172 11.02 4.21 6.43
C ASN A 172 12.33 4.98 6.57
N ASN A 173 12.26 6.31 6.69
CA ASN A 173 13.44 7.17 6.80
C ASN A 173 13.78 7.57 8.25
N GLY A 174 13.21 6.88 9.24
CA GLY A 174 13.31 7.19 10.67
C GLY A 174 12.25 8.18 11.17
N HIS A 175 11.49 8.82 10.28
CA HIS A 175 10.44 9.78 10.66
C HIS A 175 9.10 9.48 9.98
N TYR A 176 9.11 9.19 8.68
CA TYR A 176 7.93 8.84 7.90
C TYR A 176 8.09 7.51 7.18
N ASP A 177 6.95 6.87 6.95
CA ASP A 177 6.80 5.71 6.08
C ASP A 177 6.41 6.18 4.67
N TYR A 178 6.99 5.57 3.64
CA TYR A 178 6.74 5.80 2.22
C TYR A 178 6.47 4.45 1.54
N TYR A 179 5.74 4.49 0.43
CA TYR A 179 5.67 3.37 -0.50
C TYR A 179 6.12 3.82 -1.87
N TYR A 180 7.07 3.10 -2.44
CA TYR A 180 7.59 3.35 -3.78
C TYR A 180 7.15 2.23 -4.72
N TYR A 181 6.65 2.61 -5.89
CA TYR A 181 6.34 1.67 -6.95
C TYR A 181 7.63 1.19 -7.64
N ALA A 182 7.51 0.17 -8.47
CA ALA A 182 8.64 -0.38 -9.23
C ALA A 182 9.31 0.68 -10.13
N ASP A 183 8.53 1.64 -10.64
CA ASP A 183 9.02 2.75 -11.48
C ASP A 183 9.78 3.83 -10.68
N GLY A 184 9.94 3.65 -9.37
CA GLY A 184 10.60 4.59 -8.47
C GLY A 184 9.74 5.79 -8.08
N THR A 185 8.50 5.91 -8.57
CA THR A 185 7.57 6.94 -8.08
C THR A 185 7.02 6.56 -6.71
N LYS A 186 6.62 7.58 -5.93
CA LYS A 186 6.01 7.38 -4.60
C LYS A 186 4.50 7.32 -4.68
N ALA A 187 3.90 6.47 -3.86
CA ALA A 187 2.48 6.55 -3.55
C ALA A 187 2.13 7.92 -2.94
N ILE A 188 1.05 8.50 -3.43
CA ILE A 188 0.46 9.76 -2.94
C ILE A 188 -1.05 9.58 -2.84
N GLY A 189 -1.70 10.25 -1.89
CA GLY A 189 -3.13 10.12 -1.65
C GLY A 189 -3.58 8.70 -1.31
N LEU A 190 -4.83 8.38 -1.61
CA LEU A 190 -5.46 7.10 -1.29
C LEU A 190 -4.97 5.99 -2.23
N THR A 191 -4.10 5.11 -1.73
CA THR A 191 -3.41 4.09 -2.51
C THR A 191 -3.68 2.68 -1.96
N TRP A 192 -3.91 1.72 -2.85
CA TRP A 192 -3.93 0.30 -2.49
C TRP A 192 -2.50 -0.27 -2.51
N VAL A 193 -2.12 -0.96 -1.45
CA VAL A 193 -0.89 -1.74 -1.37
C VAL A 193 -1.26 -3.15 -0.89
N GLY A 194 -1.20 -4.11 -1.81
CA GLY A 194 -1.75 -5.44 -1.58
C GLY A 194 -3.27 -5.38 -1.33
N THR A 195 -3.73 -5.95 -0.22
CA THR A 195 -5.15 -5.99 0.17
C THR A 195 -5.57 -4.84 1.08
N LYS A 196 -4.64 -3.96 1.47
CA LYS A 196 -4.91 -2.83 2.35
C LYS A 196 -4.84 -1.52 1.58
N ARG A 197 -5.61 -0.54 2.04
CA ARG A 197 -5.59 0.82 1.51
C ARG A 197 -4.92 1.75 2.51
N TYR A 198 -4.14 2.69 2.02
CA TYR A 198 -3.34 3.63 2.79
C TYR A 198 -3.59 5.05 2.27
N ASN A 199 -3.27 6.06 3.07
CA ASN A 199 -3.29 7.45 2.62
C ASN A 199 -1.91 8.10 2.81
N PHE A 200 -1.44 8.79 1.77
CA PHE A 200 -0.14 9.46 1.74
C PHE A 200 -0.33 10.95 1.45
N ASP A 201 0.51 11.80 2.03
CA ASP A 201 0.51 13.23 1.74
C ASP A 201 1.07 13.52 0.33
N LYS A 202 1.08 14.79 -0.07
CA LYS A 202 1.58 15.23 -1.38
C LYS A 202 3.08 14.95 -1.61
N ASN A 203 3.85 14.69 -0.55
CA ASN A 203 5.27 14.35 -0.60
C ASN A 203 5.50 12.82 -0.52
N GLY A 204 4.43 12.05 -0.36
CA GLY A 204 4.41 10.59 -0.24
C GLY A 204 4.58 10.08 1.19
N ALA A 205 4.55 10.93 2.21
CA ALA A 205 4.62 10.49 3.60
C ALA A 205 3.26 9.92 4.05
N MET A 206 3.27 8.71 4.61
CA MET A 206 2.05 8.00 5.03
C MET A 206 1.44 8.63 6.28
N TYR A 207 0.12 8.80 6.28
CA TYR A 207 -0.64 9.18 7.48
C TYR A 207 -0.78 7.99 8.43
N LYS A 208 -0.62 8.23 9.74
CA LYS A 208 -0.83 7.24 10.82
C LYS A 208 -1.53 7.90 12.00
N ASN A 209 -2.46 7.17 12.63
CA ASN A 209 -3.31 7.68 13.71
C ASN A 209 -3.98 9.03 13.40
N ALA A 210 -4.35 9.25 12.14
CA ALA A 210 -4.71 10.57 11.64
C ALA A 210 -5.99 10.54 10.80
N TRP A 211 -6.79 11.60 10.96
CA TRP A 211 -7.92 11.88 10.10
C TRP A 211 -7.49 12.64 8.86
N THR A 212 -8.07 12.28 7.72
CA THR A 212 -7.95 13.04 6.47
C THR A 212 -9.34 13.26 5.90
N ASN A 213 -9.64 14.51 5.49
CA ASN A 213 -10.97 14.93 5.06
C ASN A 213 -10.90 15.51 3.64
N SER A 214 -11.90 15.19 2.83
CA SER A 214 -12.25 15.90 1.60
C SER A 214 -13.68 16.46 1.71
N ASP A 215 -14.12 17.22 0.71
CA ASP A 215 -15.49 17.75 0.66
C ASP A 215 -16.57 16.67 0.77
N LYS A 216 -16.24 15.44 0.34
CA LYS A 216 -17.20 14.34 0.28
C LYS A 216 -16.96 13.24 1.32
N TYR A 217 -15.70 12.99 1.71
CA TYR A 217 -15.36 11.81 2.50
C TYR A 217 -14.35 12.13 3.60
N SER A 218 -14.52 11.48 4.74
CA SER A 218 -13.55 11.44 5.83
C SER A 218 -12.95 10.03 5.91
N TYR A 219 -11.65 9.93 6.14
CA TYR A 219 -10.92 8.68 6.31
C TYR A 219 -10.09 8.74 7.59
N TYR A 220 -9.89 7.60 8.24
CA TYR A 220 -8.97 7.47 9.37
C TYR A 220 -7.87 6.46 9.04
N SER A 221 -6.62 6.90 9.14
CA SER A 221 -5.45 6.02 9.02
C SER A 221 -5.10 5.49 10.41
N THR A 222 -5.08 4.17 10.57
CA THR A 222 -4.85 3.50 11.85
C THR A 222 -3.37 3.53 12.25
N SER A 223 -2.99 2.87 13.35
CA SER A 223 -1.62 2.85 13.85
C SER A 223 -0.63 2.14 12.92
N ASP A 224 -1.10 1.18 12.12
CA ASP A 224 -0.29 0.54 11.07
C ASP A 224 -0.30 1.32 9.74
N GLY A 225 -1.03 2.44 9.68
CA GLY A 225 -1.19 3.31 8.51
C GLY A 225 -2.30 2.89 7.55
N SER A 226 -2.84 1.68 7.67
CA SER A 226 -3.96 1.27 6.82
C SER A 226 -5.23 2.03 7.21
N LEU A 227 -6.11 2.24 6.24
CA LEU A 227 -7.39 2.89 6.47
C LEU A 227 -8.31 2.00 7.30
N ALA A 228 -9.00 2.61 8.27
CA ALA A 228 -10.05 1.95 9.03
C ALA A 228 -11.18 1.51 8.09
N VAL A 229 -11.69 0.29 8.32
CA VAL A 229 -12.83 -0.30 7.61
C VAL A 229 -13.79 -0.91 8.63
N GLY A 230 -15.09 -0.80 8.39
CA GLY A 230 -16.11 -1.27 9.32
C GLY A 230 -16.11 -0.52 10.66
N LEU A 231 -16.61 -1.17 11.71
CA LEU A 231 -16.76 -0.58 13.04
C LEU A 231 -15.42 -0.44 13.76
N THR A 232 -14.93 0.79 13.91
CA THR A 232 -13.59 1.08 14.44
C THR A 232 -13.65 2.09 15.59
N TRP A 233 -12.90 1.83 16.66
CA TRP A 233 -12.70 2.79 17.74
C TRP A 233 -11.60 3.79 17.37
N VAL A 234 -11.88 5.07 17.56
CA VAL A 234 -10.92 6.16 17.42
C VAL A 234 -11.01 7.02 18.68
N GLY A 235 -10.03 6.88 19.56
CA GLY A 235 -10.11 7.41 20.91
C GLY A 235 -11.28 6.78 21.69
N THR A 236 -12.15 7.62 22.25
CA THR A 236 -13.32 7.18 23.04
C THR A 236 -14.60 7.03 22.21
N LYS A 237 -14.55 7.32 20.91
CA LYS A 237 -15.70 7.25 20.01
C LYS A 237 -15.55 6.08 19.04
N ARG A 238 -16.67 5.50 18.65
CA ARG A 238 -16.72 4.45 17.62
C ARG A 238 -17.29 5.04 16.34
N TYR A 239 -16.75 4.60 15.21
CA TYR A 239 -17.09 5.06 13.87
C TYR A 239 -17.36 3.86 12.97
N ASN A 240 -18.10 4.04 11.88
CA ASN A 240 -18.26 3.02 10.86
C ASN A 240 -17.71 3.52 9.52
N PHE A 241 -16.95 2.67 8.83
CA PHE A 241 -16.32 2.96 7.55
C PHE A 241 -16.74 1.93 6.51
N ASP A 242 -16.91 2.36 5.26
CA ASP A 242 -17.17 1.46 4.15
C ASP A 242 -15.94 0.60 3.80
N LYS A 243 -16.09 -0.34 2.86
CA LYS A 243 -15.01 -1.22 2.40
C LYS A 243 -13.82 -0.51 1.76
N ASN A 244 -13.99 0.75 1.36
CA ASN A 244 -12.97 1.60 0.76
C ASN A 244 -12.34 2.57 1.79
N GLY A 245 -12.78 2.51 3.05
CA GLY A 245 -12.34 3.33 4.17
C GLY A 245 -13.06 4.66 4.34
N ALA A 246 -14.10 4.94 3.55
CA ALA A 246 -14.87 6.17 3.67
C ALA A 246 -15.82 6.09 4.86
N MET A 247 -15.77 7.08 5.75
CA MET A 247 -16.60 7.13 6.96
C MET A 247 -18.07 7.42 6.62
N TYR A 248 -18.99 6.69 7.24
CA TYR A 248 -20.42 7.00 7.18
C TYR A 248 -20.75 8.23 8.04
N LYS A 249 -21.64 9.10 7.55
CA LYS A 249 -22.20 10.26 8.28
C LYS A 249 -23.68 10.38 7.98
N ASN A 250 -24.47 10.75 8.98
CA ASN A 250 -25.94 10.86 8.89
C ASN A 250 -26.61 9.64 8.23
N ALA A 251 -26.13 8.43 8.56
CA ALA A 251 -26.47 7.23 7.81
C ALA A 251 -26.73 6.03 8.72
N TRP A 252 -27.74 5.25 8.34
CA TRP A 252 -27.99 3.93 8.90
C TRP A 252 -27.10 2.88 8.23
N THR A 253 -26.58 1.96 9.03
CA THR A 253 -25.88 0.76 8.55
C THR A 253 -26.42 -0.46 9.27
N ASN A 254 -26.63 -1.55 8.53
CA ASN A 254 -27.29 -2.75 9.04
C ASN A 254 -26.42 -3.98 8.78
N SER A 255 -26.48 -4.91 9.72
CA SER A 255 -26.00 -6.29 9.61
C SER A 255 -27.13 -7.24 10.01
N ASP A 256 -26.95 -8.55 9.80
CA ASP A 256 -27.96 -9.55 10.17
C ASP A 256 -28.37 -9.49 11.65
N LYS A 257 -27.48 -8.99 12.52
CA LYS A 257 -27.69 -8.96 13.97
C LYS A 257 -27.91 -7.57 14.55
N TYR A 258 -27.33 -6.54 13.95
CA TYR A 258 -27.29 -5.20 14.55
C TYR A 258 -27.50 -4.10 13.51
N SER A 259 -28.19 -3.05 13.92
CA SER A 259 -28.32 -1.78 13.20
C SER A 259 -27.57 -0.68 13.96
N TYR A 260 -26.93 0.22 13.22
CA TYR A 260 -26.16 1.34 13.76
C TYR A 260 -26.52 2.62 13.01
N TYR A 261 -26.48 3.76 13.70
CA TYR A 261 -26.58 5.07 13.07
C TYR A 261 -25.30 5.86 13.26
N SER A 262 -24.71 6.35 12.17
CA SER A 262 -23.58 7.28 12.21
C SER A 262 -24.12 8.71 12.22
N THR A 263 -23.77 9.49 13.24
CA THR A 263 -24.25 10.87 13.43
C THR A 263 -23.56 11.85 12.46
N SER A 264 -23.83 13.16 12.61
CA SER A 264 -23.27 14.20 11.73
C SER A 264 -21.75 14.36 11.86
N ASP A 265 -21.19 14.08 13.04
CA ASP A 265 -19.74 14.02 13.25
C ASP A 265 -19.13 12.66 12.82
N GLY A 266 -19.98 11.72 12.41
CA GLY A 266 -19.64 10.36 11.97
C GLY A 266 -19.51 9.33 13.08
N SER A 267 -19.50 9.75 14.35
CA SER A 267 -19.49 8.79 15.46
C SER A 267 -20.82 8.06 15.56
N LEU A 268 -20.79 6.84 16.07
CA LEU A 268 -22.00 6.05 16.28
C LEU A 268 -22.88 6.66 17.37
N ALA A 269 -24.17 6.73 17.08
CA ALA A 269 -25.21 7.07 18.04
C ALA A 269 -25.16 6.12 19.24
N VAL A 270 -25.26 6.68 20.44
CA VAL A 270 -25.35 5.96 21.72
C VAL A 270 -26.46 6.56 22.57
N GLY A 271 -27.10 5.75 23.41
CA GLY A 271 -28.18 6.21 24.28
C GLY A 271 -29.42 6.64 23.49
N HIS A 272 -30.21 7.54 24.08
CA HIS A 272 -31.43 8.07 23.49
C HIS A 272 -31.13 9.10 22.40
N GLN A 273 -31.68 8.92 21.20
CA GLN A 273 -31.40 9.74 20.03
C GLN A 273 -32.68 10.00 19.23
N GLN A 274 -32.83 11.23 18.74
CA GLN A 274 -33.86 11.57 17.76
C GLN A 274 -33.26 11.59 16.36
N ILE A 275 -33.83 10.81 15.44
CA ILE A 275 -33.36 10.68 14.06
C ILE A 275 -34.57 10.82 13.14
N GLY A 276 -34.66 11.96 12.46
CA GLY A 276 -35.88 12.38 11.77
C GLY A 276 -37.01 12.62 12.77
N GLU A 277 -38.19 12.07 12.48
CA GLU A 277 -39.38 12.18 13.33
C GLU A 277 -39.40 11.16 14.47
N ASN A 278 -38.56 10.13 14.40
CA ASN A 278 -38.55 9.01 15.33
C ASN A 278 -37.46 9.13 16.40
N LYS A 279 -37.69 8.48 17.54
CA LYS A 279 -36.74 8.35 18.65
C LYS A 279 -36.24 6.91 18.73
N TYR A 280 -34.99 6.72 19.09
CA TYR A 280 -34.30 5.43 19.13
C TYR A 280 -33.41 5.36 20.37
N ILE A 281 -33.14 4.15 20.86
CA ILE A 281 -32.13 3.93 21.91
C ILE A 281 -31.08 2.95 21.42
N PHE A 282 -29.82 3.37 21.53
CA PHE A 282 -28.64 2.59 21.17
C PHE A 282 -27.87 2.19 22.42
N ASP A 283 -27.25 1.02 22.41
CA ASP A 283 -26.35 0.58 23.47
C ASP A 283 -25.04 1.38 23.49
N LYS A 284 -24.20 1.15 24.50
CA LYS A 284 -22.91 1.84 24.66
C LYS A 284 -21.90 1.57 23.52
N ASN A 285 -22.12 0.55 22.70
CA ASN A 285 -21.30 0.19 21.55
C ASN A 285 -21.91 0.68 20.22
N GLY A 286 -23.06 1.36 20.29
CA GLY A 286 -23.81 1.95 19.19
C GLY A 286 -24.84 1.04 18.53
N ALA A 287 -25.09 -0.16 19.06
CA ALA A 287 -26.08 -1.08 18.50
C ALA A 287 -27.51 -0.66 18.90
N LEU A 288 -28.41 -0.57 17.92
CA LEU A 288 -29.81 -0.24 18.13
C LEU A 288 -30.54 -1.37 18.90
N TYR A 289 -31.25 -1.02 19.97
CA TYR A 289 -32.19 -1.95 20.59
C TYR A 289 -33.43 -2.12 19.72
N LYS A 290 -33.92 -3.35 19.58
CA LYS A 290 -35.11 -3.68 18.77
C LYS A 290 -35.92 -4.79 19.45
N ASN A 291 -37.24 -4.72 19.36
CA ASN A 291 -38.17 -5.70 19.94
C ASN A 291 -37.92 -6.01 21.42
N MET A 292 -37.69 -4.98 22.22
CA MET A 292 -37.41 -5.17 23.65
C MET A 292 -37.71 -3.94 24.50
N TRP A 293 -37.95 -4.21 25.78
CA TRP A 293 -37.93 -3.19 26.83
C TRP A 293 -36.50 -2.69 27.08
N VAL A 294 -36.37 -1.39 27.32
CA VAL A 294 -35.10 -0.73 27.60
C VAL A 294 -35.25 0.17 28.81
N ASP A 295 -34.40 -0.02 29.81
CA ASP A 295 -34.30 0.88 30.97
C ASP A 295 -33.08 1.80 30.79
N LEU A 296 -33.31 3.11 30.85
CA LEU A 296 -32.29 4.13 30.66
C LEU A 296 -32.58 5.34 31.56
N ASP A 297 -31.57 5.75 32.34
CA ASP A 297 -31.64 6.91 33.25
C ASP A 297 -32.87 6.90 34.17
N GLY A 298 -33.23 5.73 34.70
CA GLY A 298 -34.37 5.54 35.60
C GLY A 298 -35.74 5.57 34.92
N ASN A 299 -35.80 5.67 33.59
CA ASN A 299 -37.03 5.59 32.81
C ASN A 299 -37.09 4.29 32.01
N ARG A 300 -38.30 3.82 31.71
CA ARG A 300 -38.53 2.61 30.93
C ARG A 300 -39.14 2.95 29.58
N TYR A 301 -38.66 2.27 28.55
CA TYR A 301 -39.02 2.47 27.15
C TYR A 301 -39.30 1.12 26.49
N TYR A 302 -40.04 1.12 25.39
CA TYR A 302 -40.15 -0.05 24.51
C TYR A 302 -39.65 0.29 23.11
N SER A 303 -38.65 -0.45 22.63
CA SER A 303 -38.17 -0.34 21.26
C SER A 303 -38.88 -1.34 20.36
N LYS A 304 -39.56 -0.84 19.33
CA LYS A 304 -40.37 -1.64 18.40
C LYS A 304 -39.50 -2.47 17.43
N GLU A 305 -40.13 -3.15 16.48
CA GLU A 305 -39.46 -3.98 15.48
C GLU A 305 -38.59 -3.18 14.50
N ASP A 306 -38.97 -1.95 14.19
CA ASP A 306 -38.16 -1.01 13.40
C ASP A 306 -37.09 -0.29 14.26
N GLY A 307 -37.11 -0.51 15.58
CA GLY A 307 -36.25 0.11 16.57
C GLY A 307 -36.69 1.50 17.02
N ALA A 308 -37.75 2.07 16.44
CA ALA A 308 -38.32 3.32 16.92
C ALA A 308 -39.01 3.08 18.28
N LEU A 309 -38.95 4.07 19.15
CA LEU A 309 -39.61 4.00 20.44
C LEU A 309 -41.13 4.02 20.29
N ALA A 310 -41.80 3.23 21.14
CA ALA A 310 -43.23 3.33 21.38
C ALA A 310 -43.61 4.73 21.88
N ILE A 311 -44.69 5.29 21.34
CA ILE A 311 -45.30 6.57 21.77
C ILE A 311 -46.81 6.37 21.80
N GLY A 312 -47.50 7.01 22.75
CA GLY A 312 -48.95 6.87 22.94
C GLY A 312 -49.35 5.50 23.48
N GLU A 313 -50.58 5.08 23.18
CA GLU A 313 -51.11 3.78 23.57
C GLU A 313 -50.53 2.66 22.70
N GLN A 314 -49.99 1.60 23.32
CA GLN A 314 -49.43 0.44 22.63
C GLN A 314 -49.82 -0.86 23.34
N ILE A 315 -50.00 -1.95 22.59
CA ILE A 315 -50.23 -3.29 23.16
C ILE A 315 -48.95 -4.11 22.98
N ILE A 316 -48.36 -4.57 24.08
CA ILE A 316 -47.14 -5.37 24.11
C ILE A 316 -47.43 -6.64 24.90
N ASP A 317 -47.24 -7.80 24.27
CA ASP A 317 -47.55 -9.12 24.83
C ASP A 317 -48.98 -9.24 25.41
N GLY A 318 -49.94 -8.53 24.81
CA GLY A 318 -51.35 -8.53 25.22
C GLY A 318 -51.71 -7.57 26.37
N ILE A 319 -50.77 -6.75 26.83
CA ILE A 319 -50.98 -5.72 27.87
C ILE A 319 -50.91 -4.34 27.22
N THR A 320 -51.85 -3.45 27.58
CA THR A 320 -51.86 -2.05 27.12
C THR A 320 -50.93 -1.19 27.97
N TYR A 321 -50.05 -0.45 27.32
CA TYR A 321 -49.11 0.48 27.94
C TYR A 321 -49.27 1.88 27.33
N MET A 322 -49.06 2.91 28.14
CA MET A 322 -49.07 4.30 27.69
C MET A 322 -47.66 4.90 27.74
N PHE A 323 -47.22 5.49 26.64
CA PHE A 323 -45.93 6.18 26.52
C PHE A 323 -46.13 7.66 26.20
N ASP A 324 -45.31 8.54 26.80
CA ASP A 324 -45.31 9.97 26.47
C ASP A 324 -44.64 10.26 25.11
N GLU A 325 -44.63 11.53 24.70
CA GLU A 325 -44.01 11.95 23.43
C GLU A 325 -42.49 11.71 23.38
N SER A 326 -41.82 11.56 24.52
CA SER A 326 -40.39 11.21 24.61
C SER A 326 -40.15 9.70 24.56
N GLY A 327 -41.22 8.91 24.57
CA GLY A 327 -41.24 7.44 24.57
C GLY A 327 -41.15 6.83 25.96
N LYS A 328 -41.23 7.61 27.03
CA LYS A 328 -41.19 7.10 28.41
C LYS A 328 -42.52 6.48 28.77
N LEU A 329 -42.47 5.30 29.38
CA LEU A 329 -43.65 4.64 29.95
C LEU A 329 -44.22 5.49 31.10
N VAL A 330 -45.50 5.87 31.00
CA VAL A 330 -46.19 6.73 31.99
C VAL A 330 -47.22 5.99 32.83
N ASN A 331 -47.77 4.86 32.36
CA ASN A 331 -48.69 4.04 33.15
C ASN A 331 -48.69 2.58 32.67
N ASN A 332 -48.91 1.66 33.62
CA ASN A 332 -49.09 0.21 33.43
C ASN A 332 -50.54 -0.21 33.69
#